data_AF-A0A822GUJ0-F1
#
_entry.id   AF-A0A822GUJ0-F1
#
_cell.length_a   1.000
_cell.length_b   1.000
_cell.length_c   1.000
_cell.angle_alpha   90.00
_cell.angle_beta   90.00
_cell.angle_gamma   90.00
#
_symmetry.space_group_name_H-M   'P 1'
#
loop_
_entity.id
_entity.type
_entity.pdbx_description
1 polymer ?
#
loop_
_entity_poly.entity_id
_entity_poly.type
_entity_poly.pdbx_seq_one_letter_code
_entity_poly.pdbx_strand_id
1 'polypeptide(L)'
;KIYWQAIADEQKALEEMEVLRKRVSLRRLPQSFDKILDQSIASIQTMLSRPILNKDRRASMASRCSKTITQYKFDLMAMTIAIAQDTARAHAQLADDTKNKLRLLDGDQIRSSTELLVNAMETRAENMKKRAQELLQYKLMSFFEQAPAVDNDEG
;
A
#
# COMPACT_ATOMS: atom_id res chain seq x y z
N LYS A 1 5.80 10.49 -22.94
CA LYS A 1 6.23 10.63 -21.52
C LYS A 1 5.07 10.36 -20.54
N ILE A 2 3.88 10.92 -20.78
CA ILE A 2 2.70 10.80 -19.90
C ILE A 2 2.21 9.35 -19.75
N TYR A 3 2.03 8.60 -20.85
CA TYR A 3 1.60 7.19 -20.82
C TYR A 3 2.45 6.29 -19.91
N TRP A 4 3.78 6.46 -19.97
CA TRP A 4 4.73 5.66 -19.20
C TRP A 4 4.75 5.99 -17.73
N GLN A 5 4.63 7.28 -17.42
CA GLN A 5 4.51 7.73 -16.04
C GLN A 5 3.22 7.16 -15.43
N ALA A 6 2.12 7.17 -16.18
CA ALA A 6 0.86 6.60 -15.74
C ALA A 6 0.97 5.09 -15.42
N ILE A 7 1.55 4.29 -16.31
CA ILE A 7 1.73 2.84 -16.05
C ILE A 7 2.67 2.58 -14.85
N ALA A 8 3.74 3.37 -14.72
CA ALA A 8 4.66 3.24 -13.58
C ALA A 8 3.97 3.56 -12.25
N ASP A 9 3.18 4.63 -12.22
CA ASP A 9 2.45 5.08 -11.02
C ASP A 9 1.33 4.11 -10.65
N GLU A 10 0.60 3.56 -11.62
CA GLU A 10 -0.38 2.49 -11.41
C GLU A 10 0.26 1.26 -10.75
N GLN A 11 1.38 0.78 -11.29
CA GLN A 11 2.06 -0.41 -10.76
C GLN A 11 2.58 -0.19 -9.34
N LYS A 12 3.12 1.00 -9.06
CA LYS A 12 3.57 1.37 -7.72
C LYS A 12 2.39 1.38 -6.72
N ALA A 13 1.25 1.94 -7.11
CA ALA A 13 0.06 1.97 -6.27
C ALA A 13 -0.49 0.56 -5.99
N LEU A 14 -0.50 -0.32 -6.99
CA LEU A 14 -0.89 -1.73 -6.83
C LEU A 14 0.06 -2.49 -5.90
N GLU A 15 1.37 -2.27 -6.02
CA GLU A 15 2.38 -2.87 -5.14
C GLU A 15 2.17 -2.43 -3.68
N GLU A 16 1.99 -1.14 -3.44
CA GLU A 16 1.75 -0.58 -2.10
C GLU A 16 0.46 -1.14 -1.49
N MET A 17 -0.62 -1.25 -2.29
CA MET A 17 -1.89 -1.84 -1.87
C MET A 17 -1.73 -3.30 -1.45
N GLU A 18 -1.01 -4.12 -2.22
CA GLU A 18 -0.81 -5.53 -1.93
C GLU A 18 -0.02 -5.72 -0.61
N VAL A 19 1.04 -4.93 -0.43
CA VAL A 19 1.83 -4.92 0.81
C VAL A 19 0.96 -4.51 2.01
N LEU A 20 0.11 -3.48 1.85
CA LEU A 20 -0.79 -3.03 2.91
C LEU A 20 -1.85 -4.08 3.24
N ARG A 21 -2.45 -4.76 2.26
CA ARG A 21 -3.39 -5.87 2.49
C ARG A 21 -2.75 -7.01 3.27
N LYS A 22 -1.52 -7.40 2.91
CA LYS A 22 -0.76 -8.42 3.64
C LYS A 22 -0.45 -7.97 5.07
N ARG A 23 -0.10 -6.70 5.26
CA ARG A 23 0.06 -6.09 6.60
C ARG A 23 -1.24 -6.11 7.43
N VAL A 24 -2.40 -5.87 6.82
CA VAL A 24 -3.71 -6.00 7.49
C VAL A 24 -3.92 -7.44 7.95
N SER A 25 -3.65 -8.43 7.09
CA SER A 25 -3.78 -9.85 7.46
C SER A 25 -2.86 -10.27 8.61
N LEU A 26 -1.70 -9.63 8.73
CA LEU A 26 -0.73 -9.85 9.81
C LEU A 26 -0.92 -8.89 11.01
N ARG A 27 -1.93 -8.02 10.97
CA ARG A 27 -2.20 -6.98 12.00
C ARG A 27 -1.01 -6.08 12.32
N ARG A 28 -0.14 -5.78 11.35
CA ARG A 28 1.03 -4.89 11.52
C ARG A 28 0.84 -3.59 10.76
N LEU A 29 1.12 -2.46 11.40
CA LEU A 29 1.07 -1.15 10.73
C LEU A 29 2.34 -0.89 9.92
N PRO A 30 2.27 0.00 8.93
CA PRO A 30 3.46 0.68 8.42
C PRO A 30 4.25 1.38 9.53
N GLN A 31 5.58 1.29 9.48
CA GLN A 31 6.50 1.86 10.50
C GLN A 31 6.28 3.36 10.75
N SER A 32 5.93 4.12 9.71
CA SER A 32 5.61 5.55 9.84
C SER A 32 4.42 5.79 10.76
N PHE A 33 3.40 4.93 10.69
CA PHE A 33 2.20 5.02 11.52
C PHE A 33 2.43 4.43 12.91
N ASP A 34 3.15 3.31 13.02
CA ASP A 34 3.50 2.72 14.32
C ASP A 34 4.27 3.72 15.17
N LYS A 35 5.27 4.43 14.62
CA LYS A 35 6.05 5.42 15.39
C LYS A 35 5.19 6.54 16.00
N ILE A 36 4.21 7.06 15.28
CA ILE A 36 3.32 8.14 15.75
C ILE A 36 2.35 7.60 16.82
N LEU A 37 1.84 6.39 16.60
CA LEU A 37 0.93 5.74 17.55
C LEU A 37 1.65 5.33 18.83
N ASP A 38 2.85 4.78 18.75
CA ASP A 38 3.65 4.35 19.90
C ASP A 38 3.98 5.51 20.84
N GLN A 39 4.30 6.69 20.29
CA GLN A 39 4.49 7.91 21.09
C GLN A 39 3.20 8.31 21.83
N SER A 40 2.05 8.22 21.16
CA SER A 40 0.75 8.55 21.73
C SER A 40 0.35 7.54 22.82
N ILE A 41 0.64 6.25 22.60
CA ILE A 41 0.39 5.16 23.54
C ILE A 41 1.22 5.33 24.80
N ALA A 42 2.52 5.64 24.68
CA ALA A 42 3.40 5.85 25.83
C ALA A 42 2.92 7.01 26.71
N SER A 43 2.44 8.10 26.10
CA SER A 43 1.85 9.24 26.82
C SER A 43 0.58 8.84 27.58
N ILE A 44 -0.33 8.09 26.95
CA ILE A 44 -1.57 7.63 27.58
C ILE A 44 -1.29 6.63 28.71
N GLN A 45 -0.34 5.70 28.52
CA GLN A 45 0.09 4.77 29.56
C GLN A 45 0.67 5.51 30.78
N THR A 46 1.46 6.56 30.54
CA THR A 46 2.00 7.42 31.61
C THR A 46 0.89 8.19 32.34
N MET A 47 -0.17 8.59 31.65
CA MET A 47 -1.32 9.24 32.27
C MET A 47 -2.15 8.26 33.09
N LEU A 48 -2.35 7.04 32.58
CA LEU A 48 -3.11 5.98 33.23
C LEU A 48 -2.37 5.35 34.42
N SER A 49 -1.04 5.45 34.51
CA SER A 49 -0.27 4.97 35.66
C SER A 49 -0.37 5.90 36.88
N ARG A 50 -0.87 7.13 36.72
CA ARG A 50 -1.05 8.08 37.82
C ARG A 50 -2.12 7.57 38.80
N PRO A 51 -1.86 7.59 40.12
CA PRO A 51 -2.78 7.05 41.13
C PRO A 51 -4.05 7.89 41.37
N ILE A 52 -4.34 8.87 40.50
CA ILE A 52 -5.50 9.76 40.59
C ILE A 52 -6.82 8.98 40.37
N LEU A 53 -6.79 7.92 39.56
CA LEU A 53 -7.93 7.05 39.28
C LEU A 53 -7.81 5.74 40.06
N ASN A 54 -8.94 5.20 40.55
CA ASN A 54 -8.98 3.87 41.19
C ASN A 54 -8.62 2.75 40.19
N LYS A 55 -8.22 1.58 40.72
CA LYS A 55 -7.65 0.49 39.91
C LYS A 55 -8.58 0.01 38.80
N ASP A 56 -9.87 -0.17 39.10
CA ASP A 56 -10.85 -0.67 38.12
C ASP A 56 -11.14 0.34 37.01
N ARG A 57 -11.19 1.64 37.35
CA ARG A 57 -11.37 2.70 36.34
C ARG A 57 -10.13 2.86 35.47
N ARG A 58 -8.92 2.68 36.02
CA ARG A 58 -7.68 2.59 35.21
C ARG A 58 -7.72 1.41 34.25
N ALA A 59 -8.11 0.23 34.70
CA ALA A 59 -8.21 -0.97 33.86
C ALA A 59 -9.26 -0.79 32.75
N SER A 60 -10.43 -0.25 33.07
CA SER A 60 -11.49 0.05 32.10
C SER A 60 -11.01 1.07 31.05
N MET A 61 -10.35 2.15 31.48
CA MET A 61 -9.81 3.17 30.55
C MET A 61 -8.68 2.62 29.68
N ALA A 62 -7.79 1.78 30.22
CA ALA A 62 -6.75 1.10 29.44
C ALA A 62 -7.37 0.19 28.36
N SER A 63 -8.41 -0.58 28.71
CA SER A 63 -9.15 -1.42 27.75
C SER A 63 -9.80 -0.59 26.64
N ARG A 64 -10.48 0.52 26.99
CA ARG A 64 -11.07 1.45 26.01
C ARG A 64 -10.00 2.05 25.11
N CYS A 65 -8.89 2.50 25.67
CA CYS A 65 -7.77 3.05 24.91
C CYS A 65 -7.22 2.03 23.91
N SER A 66 -6.97 0.79 24.35
CA SER A 66 -6.50 -0.28 23.48
C SER A 66 -7.46 -0.54 22.31
N LYS A 67 -8.77 -0.62 22.58
CA LYS A 67 -9.79 -0.77 21.52
C LYS A 67 -9.78 0.40 20.52
N THR A 68 -9.73 1.64 21.02
CA THR A 68 -9.67 2.84 20.16
C THR A 68 -8.42 2.85 19.30
N ILE A 69 -7.26 2.50 19.86
CA ILE A 69 -6.01 2.41 19.09
C ILE A 69 -6.16 1.38 17.99
N THR A 70 -6.61 0.15 18.30
CA THR A 70 -6.79 -0.91 17.31
C THR A 70 -7.74 -0.49 16.18
N GLN A 71 -8.87 0.15 16.52
CA GLN A 71 -9.79 0.66 15.52
C GLN A 71 -9.13 1.72 14.61
N TYR A 72 -8.41 2.67 15.21
CA TYR A 72 -7.68 3.68 14.45
C TYR A 72 -6.62 3.07 13.53
N LYS A 73 -5.86 2.06 14.00
CA LYS A 73 -4.89 1.33 13.15
C LYS A 73 -5.60 0.75 11.92
N PHE A 74 -6.74 0.11 12.13
CA PHE A 74 -7.52 -0.51 11.05
C PHE A 74 -8.07 0.52 10.06
N ASP A 75 -8.69 1.59 10.54
CA ASP A 75 -9.31 2.63 9.70
C ASP A 75 -8.26 3.32 8.82
N LEU A 76 -7.08 3.60 9.38
CA LEU A 76 -5.97 4.22 8.67
C LEU A 76 -5.44 3.33 7.54
N MET A 77 -5.30 2.02 7.80
CA MET A 77 -4.91 1.05 6.77
C MET A 77 -5.97 0.94 5.67
N ALA A 78 -7.25 0.90 6.04
CA ALA A 78 -8.35 0.85 5.09
C ALA A 78 -8.39 2.09 4.18
N MET A 79 -8.23 3.29 4.75
CA MET A 79 -8.11 4.53 3.98
C MET A 79 -6.90 4.51 3.03
N THR A 80 -5.74 4.05 3.49
CA THR A 80 -4.53 4.00 2.65
C THR A 80 -4.72 3.03 1.47
N ILE A 81 -5.37 1.88 1.70
CA ILE A 81 -5.73 0.94 0.64
C ILE A 81 -6.69 1.60 -0.37
N ALA A 82 -7.71 2.32 0.10
CA ALA A 82 -8.66 3.00 -0.77
C ALA A 82 -7.99 4.06 -1.65
N ILE A 83 -7.12 4.89 -1.07
CA ILE A 83 -6.35 5.91 -1.80
C ILE A 83 -5.48 5.26 -2.88
N ALA A 84 -4.77 4.19 -2.54
CA ALA A 84 -3.94 3.45 -3.49
C ALA A 84 -4.79 2.86 -4.64
N GLN A 85 -5.97 2.32 -4.34
CA GLN A 85 -6.89 1.79 -5.35
C GLN A 85 -7.39 2.88 -6.30
N ASP A 86 -7.81 4.02 -5.78
CA ASP A 86 -8.31 5.13 -6.61
C ASP A 86 -7.18 5.75 -7.45
N THR A 87 -5.97 5.83 -6.90
CA THR A 87 -4.77 6.26 -7.63
C THR A 87 -4.47 5.30 -8.79
N ALA A 88 -4.46 3.99 -8.55
CA ALA A 88 -4.25 2.99 -9.59
C ALA A 88 -5.30 3.09 -10.70
N ARG A 89 -6.59 3.24 -10.35
CA ARG A 89 -7.68 3.42 -11.32
C ARG A 89 -7.51 4.68 -12.18
N ALA A 90 -7.18 5.81 -11.55
CA ALA A 90 -6.99 7.08 -12.27
C ALA A 90 -5.83 6.99 -13.26
N HIS A 91 -4.72 6.36 -12.87
CA HIS A 91 -3.57 6.17 -13.76
C HIS A 91 -3.84 5.17 -14.89
N ALA A 92 -4.60 4.09 -14.63
CA ALA A 92 -5.04 3.16 -15.66
C ALA A 92 -5.89 3.87 -16.73
N GLN A 93 -6.86 4.69 -16.31
CA GLN A 93 -7.67 5.49 -17.24
C GLN A 93 -6.83 6.47 -18.06
N LEU A 94 -5.87 7.15 -17.43
CA LEU A 94 -4.95 8.06 -18.15
C LEU A 94 -4.12 7.32 -19.20
N ALA A 95 -3.67 6.10 -18.90
CA ALA A 95 -2.94 5.27 -19.84
C ALA A 95 -3.82 4.89 -21.05
N ASP A 96 -5.02 4.38 -20.80
CA ASP A 96 -5.98 4.01 -21.86
C ASP A 96 -6.36 5.19 -22.75
N ASP A 97 -6.66 6.35 -22.16
CA ASP A 97 -6.97 7.58 -22.90
C ASP A 97 -5.82 8.00 -23.81
N THR A 98 -4.58 7.93 -23.30
CA THR A 98 -3.39 8.30 -24.07
C THR A 98 -3.15 7.31 -25.22
N LYS A 99 -3.39 6.02 -24.98
CA LYS A 99 -3.31 4.97 -26.00
C LYS A 99 -4.35 5.15 -27.10
N ASN A 100 -5.59 5.46 -26.73
CA ASN A 100 -6.67 5.70 -27.69
C ASN A 100 -6.39 6.94 -28.55
N LYS A 101 -5.88 8.03 -27.95
CA LYS A 101 -5.47 9.23 -28.71
C LYS A 101 -4.37 8.92 -29.73
N LEU A 102 -3.42 8.05 -29.39
CA LEU A 102 -2.38 7.64 -30.34
C LEU A 102 -2.94 6.83 -31.50
N ARG A 103 -3.92 5.95 -31.26
CA ARG A 103 -4.59 5.18 -32.31
C ARG A 103 -5.41 6.03 -33.28
N LEU A 104 -5.88 7.21 -32.85
CA LEU A 104 -6.72 8.12 -33.63
C LEU A 104 -5.94 9.13 -34.49
N LEU A 105 -4.61 9.16 -34.44
CA LEU A 105 -3.78 10.03 -35.29
C LEU A 105 -3.74 9.45 -36.73
N ASP A 106 -4.78 9.72 -37.51
CA ASP A 106 -5.04 9.17 -38.84
C ASP A 106 -4.16 9.77 -39.94
N GLY A 107 -3.44 8.89 -40.64
CA GLY A 107 -2.76 9.14 -41.92
C GLY A 107 -2.14 7.83 -42.43
N ASP A 108 -2.33 7.48 -43.70
CA ASP A 108 -1.97 6.14 -44.26
C ASP A 108 -0.50 5.75 -44.07
N GLN A 109 0.41 6.72 -44.00
CA GLN A 109 1.85 6.49 -43.75
C GLN A 109 2.21 6.54 -42.26
N ILE A 110 1.38 7.18 -41.43
CA ILE A 110 1.50 7.29 -39.98
C ILE A 110 1.04 5.99 -39.31
N ARG A 111 0.10 5.27 -39.94
CA ARG A 111 -0.53 4.05 -39.39
C ARG A 111 0.47 2.94 -39.05
N SER A 112 1.42 2.62 -39.94
CA SER A 112 2.46 1.61 -39.69
C SER A 112 3.36 1.97 -38.51
N SER A 113 3.86 3.21 -38.47
CA SER A 113 4.72 3.70 -37.39
C SER A 113 3.99 3.79 -36.05
N THR A 114 2.70 4.11 -36.09
CA THR A 114 1.87 4.27 -34.89
C THR A 114 1.43 2.93 -34.31
N GLU A 115 1.12 1.95 -35.18
CA GLU A 115 0.88 0.57 -34.76
C GLU A 115 2.15 -0.06 -34.15
N LEU A 116 3.33 0.15 -34.75
CA LEU A 116 4.60 -0.27 -34.16
C LEU A 116 4.87 0.39 -32.81
N LEU A 117 4.54 1.68 -32.68
CA LEU A 117 4.68 2.41 -31.42
C LEU A 117 3.73 1.85 -30.34
N VAL A 118 2.47 1.57 -30.70
CA VAL A 118 1.48 0.98 -29.78
C VAL A 118 1.89 -0.43 -29.36
N ASN A 119 2.40 -1.26 -30.27
CA ASN A 119 2.89 -2.60 -29.95
C ASN A 119 4.14 -2.56 -29.06
N ALA A 120 5.06 -1.62 -29.31
CA ALA A 120 6.19 -1.37 -28.42
C ALA A 120 5.73 -0.85 -27.05
N MET A 121 4.62 -0.09 -27.02
CA MET A 121 3.98 0.38 -25.80
C MET A 121 3.45 -0.76 -24.94
N GLU A 122 2.72 -1.68 -25.55
CA GLU A 122 2.15 -2.86 -24.89
C GLU A 122 3.25 -3.81 -24.39
N THR A 123 4.21 -4.15 -25.26
CA THR A 123 5.34 -5.03 -24.89
C THR A 123 6.10 -4.51 -23.67
N ARG A 124 6.33 -3.19 -23.63
CA ARG A 124 7.04 -2.57 -22.50
C ARG A 124 6.18 -2.49 -21.24
N ALA A 125 4.88 -2.23 -21.36
CA ALA A 125 3.96 -2.25 -20.22
C ALA A 125 3.94 -3.64 -19.57
N GLU A 126 3.92 -4.70 -20.38
CA GLU A 126 3.97 -6.09 -19.91
C GLU A 126 5.30 -6.39 -19.20
N ASN A 127 6.43 -5.94 -19.76
CA ASN A 127 7.74 -6.07 -19.11
C ASN A 127 7.81 -5.33 -17.78
N MET A 128 7.24 -4.12 -17.69
CA MET A 128 7.16 -3.37 -16.44
C MET A 128 6.30 -4.10 -15.41
N LYS A 129 5.16 -4.66 -15.83
CA LYS A 129 4.25 -5.43 -14.96
C LYS A 129 4.94 -6.66 -14.41
N LYS A 130 5.65 -7.42 -15.25
CA LYS A 130 6.42 -8.59 -14.83
C LYS A 130 7.49 -8.21 -13.80
N ARG A 131 8.24 -7.14 -14.06
CA ARG A 131 9.26 -6.64 -13.11
C ARG A 131 8.64 -6.17 -11.79
N ALA A 132 7.48 -5.51 -11.84
CA ALA A 132 6.76 -5.09 -10.64
C ALA A 132 6.28 -6.30 -9.82
N GLN A 133 5.82 -7.37 -10.47
CA GLN A 133 5.45 -8.61 -9.79
C GLN A 133 6.66 -9.30 -9.13
N GLU A 134 7.81 -9.33 -9.80
CA GLU A 134 9.06 -9.87 -9.24
C GLU A 134 9.52 -9.06 -8.00
N LEU A 135 9.48 -7.73 -8.10
CA LEU A 135 9.78 -6.83 -6.98
C LEU A 135 8.81 -7.01 -5.82
N LEU A 136 7.52 -7.11 -6.10
CA LEU A 136 6.49 -7.36 -5.10
C LEU A 136 6.72 -8.69 -4.39
N GLN A 137 7.03 -9.77 -5.13
CA GLN A 137 7.37 -11.06 -4.53
C GLN A 137 8.59 -10.95 -3.62
N TYR A 138 9.67 -10.31 -4.08
CA TYR A 138 10.86 -10.09 -3.27
C TYR A 138 10.56 -9.28 -2.00
N LYS A 139 9.80 -8.19 -2.13
CA LYS A 139 9.36 -7.40 -0.98
C LYS A 139 8.55 -8.25 -0.02
N LEU A 140 7.55 -8.99 -0.50
CA LEU A 140 6.76 -9.90 0.32
C LEU A 140 7.64 -10.95 1.04
N MET A 141 8.58 -11.60 0.35
CA MET A 141 9.48 -12.59 0.98
C MET A 141 10.39 -11.98 2.04
N SER A 142 11.07 -10.87 1.73
CA SER A 142 11.89 -10.14 2.71
C SER A 142 11.07 -9.60 3.89
N PHE A 143 9.78 -9.28 3.70
CA PHE A 143 8.87 -8.93 4.81
C PHE A 143 8.58 -10.11 5.74
N PHE A 144 8.51 -11.35 5.22
CA PHE A 144 8.27 -12.54 6.05
C PHE A 144 9.53 -13.04 6.76
N GLU A 145 10.72 -12.88 6.17
CA GLU A 145 12.00 -13.22 6.82
C GLU A 145 12.37 -12.25 7.97
N GLN A 146 11.90 -11.00 7.92
CA GLN A 146 12.09 -10.02 9.01
C GLN A 146 10.94 -9.99 10.02
N ALA A 147 9.92 -10.83 9.86
CA ALA A 147 8.96 -11.02 10.93
C ALA A 147 9.68 -11.77 12.06
N PRO A 148 9.61 -11.32 13.34
CA PRO A 148 10.11 -12.14 14.44
C PRO A 148 9.48 -13.52 14.26
N ALA A 149 10.34 -14.52 14.00
CA ALA A 149 9.96 -15.89 14.16
C ALA A 149 9.42 -15.95 15.59
N VAL A 150 8.21 -16.47 15.74
CA VAL A 150 7.84 -16.99 17.04
C VAL A 150 8.82 -18.14 17.22
N ASP A 151 9.94 -17.88 17.90
CA ASP A 151 10.78 -18.93 18.44
C ASP A 151 9.83 -19.74 19.32
N ASN A 152 9.31 -20.81 18.74
CA ASN A 152 8.71 -21.88 19.50
C ASN A 152 9.88 -22.50 20.25
N ASP A 153 10.19 -21.89 21.39
CA ASP A 153 11.03 -22.46 22.42
C ASP A 153 10.24 -23.64 23.01
N GLU A 154 10.31 -24.77 22.30
CA GLU A 154 10.00 -26.09 22.85
C GLU A 154 11.32 -26.85 22.93
N GLY A 155 11.87 -26.93 24.14
CA GLY A 155 13.05 -27.72 24.48
C GLY A 155 13.66 -27.36 25.82
#